data_AF-A0A2E7D0E0-F1
#
_entry.id   AF-A0A2E7D0E0-F1
#
_cell.length_a   1.000
_cell.length_b   1.000
_cell.length_c   1.000
_cell.angle_alpha   90.00
_cell.angle_beta   90.00
_cell.angle_gamma   90.00
#
_symmetry.space_group_name_H-M   'P 1'
#
loop_
_entity.id
_entity.type
_entity.pdbx_description
1 polymer ?
#
loop_
_entity_poly.entity_id
_entity_poly.type
_entity_poly.pdbx_seq_one_letter_code
_entity_poly.pdbx_strand_id
1 'polypeptide(L)'
;MLPVVKFLLDQGCDPLLTPSGRNLLSSAAWNKYARGVITELISRGADPNAVDSRIGATPLMRAIDDGNARAIEEFLAGGADPNLRWPKSNLDCSEMTAVEYATKEKKKKIIELLESAPTPGTSKPAKAAKPTSTSKRLPTMAASWKRLSKHLEESHPDMLESLNGGATEAQLRELSHTDIRVTKEVKDLLSQHNGQSDSACLIRLESKDEQFRLLTTSESLAEWKIWQELNEDGDFEDLEATVDAGVRDCWWYAKWLPIASNGGGDCVCVDFSPAKGGKQGQVITVWHEEGERNIVFASVREMLAEVTEYWCGQ
;
A
#
# COMPACT_ATOMS: atom_id res chain seq x y z
N MET A 1 8.87 -15.50 19.12
CA MET A 1 8.87 -14.09 18.68
C MET A 1 9.18 -13.12 19.82
N LEU A 2 8.52 -13.18 20.99
CA LEU A 2 8.78 -12.28 22.12
C LEU A 2 10.26 -12.14 22.56
N PRO A 3 11.08 -13.21 22.69
CA PRO A 3 12.49 -13.05 23.10
C PRO A 3 13.32 -12.23 22.11
N VAL A 4 13.02 -12.34 20.82
CA VAL A 4 13.70 -11.57 19.77
C VAL A 4 13.30 -10.10 19.83
N VAL A 5 11.99 -9.82 19.97
CA VAL A 5 11.50 -8.45 20.11
C VAL A 5 12.10 -7.79 21.35
N LYS A 6 12.12 -8.48 22.49
CA LYS A 6 12.77 -7.98 23.72
C LYS A 6 14.24 -7.65 23.48
N PHE A 7 14.98 -8.57 22.88
CA PHE A 7 16.39 -8.36 22.56
C PHE A 7 16.60 -7.10 21.69
N LEU A 8 15.80 -6.93 20.63
CA LEU A 8 15.90 -5.75 19.74
C LEU A 8 15.59 -4.44 20.47
N LEU A 9 14.54 -4.43 21.29
CA LEU A 9 14.19 -3.26 22.12
C LEU A 9 15.29 -2.96 23.17
N ASP A 10 15.93 -3.99 23.71
CA ASP A 10 17.07 -3.84 24.63
C ASP A 10 18.33 -3.32 23.92
N GLN A 11 18.48 -3.56 22.62
CA GLN A 11 19.51 -2.94 21.78
C GLN A 11 19.19 -1.49 21.38
N GLY A 12 18.09 -0.92 21.88
CA GLY A 12 17.72 0.47 21.63
C GLY A 12 16.91 0.69 20.35
N CYS A 13 16.36 -0.36 19.73
CA CYS A 13 15.37 -0.18 18.66
C CYS A 13 14.16 0.59 19.22
N ASP A 14 13.75 1.64 18.52
CA ASP A 14 12.65 2.49 18.95
C ASP A 14 11.29 1.77 18.79
N PRO A 15 10.57 1.49 19.89
CA PRO A 15 9.28 0.80 19.87
C PRO A 15 8.14 1.64 19.27
N LEU A 16 8.40 2.91 18.99
CA LEU A 16 7.45 3.86 18.40
C LEU A 16 7.66 4.04 16.90
N LEU A 17 8.66 3.37 16.31
CA LEU A 17 8.91 3.44 14.87
C LEU A 17 7.66 3.01 14.09
N THR A 18 7.29 3.86 13.14
CA THR A 18 6.24 3.59 12.16
C THR A 18 6.79 3.76 10.73
N PRO A 19 7.75 2.92 10.28
CA PRO A 19 8.45 3.15 9.01
C PRO A 19 7.52 3.14 7.79
N SER A 20 6.37 2.46 7.87
CA SER A 20 5.31 2.40 6.86
C SER A 20 4.03 3.13 7.27
N GLY A 21 4.09 4.00 8.28
CA GLY A 21 2.91 4.61 8.89
C GLY A 21 2.06 3.65 9.75
N ARG A 22 2.42 2.35 9.74
CA ARG A 22 1.86 1.32 10.61
C ARG A 22 2.61 1.26 11.92
N ASN A 23 1.90 1.43 13.03
CA ASN A 23 2.49 1.27 14.35
C ASN A 23 2.70 -0.22 14.67
N LEU A 24 3.75 -0.51 15.45
CA LEU A 24 4.14 -1.86 15.85
C LEU A 24 3.00 -2.62 16.56
N LEU A 25 2.13 -1.91 17.30
CA LEU A 25 0.95 -2.48 17.94
C LEU A 25 -0.09 -2.97 16.92
N SER A 26 -0.31 -2.24 15.82
CA SER A 26 -1.20 -2.64 14.73
C SER A 26 -0.68 -3.86 14.00
N SER A 27 0.64 -3.98 13.79
CA SER A 27 1.26 -5.19 13.24
C SER A 27 1.09 -6.39 14.17
N ALA A 28 1.17 -6.18 15.49
CA ALA A 28 0.96 -7.23 16.48
C ALA A 28 -0.51 -7.71 16.54
N ALA A 29 -1.48 -6.89 16.13
CA ALA A 29 -2.90 -7.23 16.14
C ALA A 29 -3.26 -8.41 15.23
N TRP A 30 -2.56 -8.60 14.11
CA TRP A 30 -2.78 -9.70 13.16
C TRP A 30 -2.12 -11.03 13.55
N ASN A 31 -1.37 -11.04 14.65
CA ASN A 31 -0.66 -12.23 15.09
C ASN A 31 -1.28 -12.79 16.37
N LYS A 32 -1.97 -13.93 16.25
CA LYS A 32 -2.60 -14.66 17.36
C LYS A 32 -1.66 -15.05 18.52
N TYR A 33 -0.34 -14.99 18.32
CA TYR A 33 0.68 -15.30 19.33
C TYR A 33 1.41 -14.05 19.86
N ALA A 34 1.06 -12.85 19.40
CA ALA A 34 1.75 -11.61 19.77
C ALA A 34 1.30 -11.02 21.12
N ARG A 35 0.53 -11.75 21.94
CA ARG A 35 0.07 -11.33 23.28
C ARG A 35 1.17 -10.65 24.09
N GLY A 36 2.28 -11.37 24.34
CA GLY A 36 3.39 -10.83 25.12
C GLY A 36 4.19 -9.74 24.40
N VAL A 37 4.11 -9.65 23.07
CA VAL A 37 4.72 -8.55 22.29
C VAL A 37 3.92 -7.27 22.47
N ILE A 38 2.58 -7.34 22.44
CA ILE A 38 1.69 -6.21 22.73
C ILE A 38 1.97 -5.66 24.12
N THR A 39 1.98 -6.52 25.15
CA THR A 39 2.27 -6.10 26.52
C THR A 39 3.64 -5.43 26.64
N GLU A 40 4.68 -6.00 26.01
CA GLU A 40 6.03 -5.43 26.05
C GLU A 40 6.11 -4.07 25.36
N LEU A 41 5.54 -3.93 24.16
CA LEU A 41 5.54 -2.68 23.41
C LEU A 41 4.81 -1.56 24.17
N ILE A 42 3.64 -1.86 24.75
CA ILE A 42 2.89 -0.90 25.57
C ILE A 42 3.71 -0.52 26.81
N SER A 43 4.37 -1.48 27.47
CA SER A 43 5.24 -1.20 28.63
C SER A 43 6.44 -0.31 28.28
N ARG A 44 6.85 -0.30 27.01
CA ARG A 44 7.93 0.54 26.47
C ARG A 44 7.44 1.87 25.91
N GLY A 45 6.17 2.22 26.15
CA GLY A 45 5.58 3.50 25.81
C GLY A 45 4.83 3.56 24.48
N ALA A 46 4.62 2.42 23.79
CA ALA A 46 3.79 2.39 22.59
C ALA A 46 2.33 2.76 22.94
N ASP A 47 1.80 3.77 22.29
CA ASP A 47 0.43 4.25 22.53
C ASP A 47 -0.60 3.28 21.90
N PRO A 48 -1.43 2.59 22.72
CA PRO A 48 -2.44 1.66 22.23
C PRO A 48 -3.57 2.32 21.43
N ASN A 49 -3.65 3.66 21.48
CA ASN A 49 -4.61 4.49 20.76
C ASN A 49 -4.01 5.16 19.52
N ALA A 50 -2.73 4.94 19.24
CA ALA A 50 -2.09 5.50 18.06
C ALA A 50 -2.82 5.02 16.81
N VAL A 51 -3.30 5.97 16.02
CA VAL A 51 -3.89 5.66 14.72
C VAL A 51 -2.78 5.36 13.73
N ASP A 52 -2.92 4.26 12.99
CA ASP A 52 -2.12 3.98 11.81
C ASP A 52 -2.34 5.08 10.77
N SER A 53 -1.28 5.68 10.25
CA SER A 53 -1.41 6.84 9.34
C SER A 53 -1.88 6.49 7.93
N ARG A 54 -1.94 5.19 7.56
CA ARG A 54 -2.37 4.73 6.22
C ARG A 54 -3.89 4.70 6.08
N ILE A 55 -4.57 4.24 7.12
CA ILE A 55 -6.04 4.09 7.11
C ILE A 55 -6.74 4.72 8.31
N GLY A 56 -5.97 5.18 9.30
CA GLY A 56 -6.49 5.82 10.50
C GLY A 56 -7.03 4.87 11.57
N ALA A 57 -6.87 3.56 11.43
CA ALA A 57 -7.34 2.60 12.42
C ALA A 57 -6.44 2.55 13.66
N THR A 58 -7.05 2.30 14.81
CA THR A 58 -6.31 1.96 16.04
C THR A 58 -5.90 0.47 16.05
N PRO A 59 -4.89 0.07 16.83
CA PRO A 59 -4.53 -1.33 17.05
C PRO A 59 -5.73 -2.20 17.45
N LEU A 60 -6.62 -1.65 18.29
CA LEU A 60 -7.84 -2.32 18.73
C LEU A 60 -8.79 -2.61 17.55
N MET A 61 -8.98 -1.66 16.64
CA MET A 61 -9.81 -1.86 15.44
C MET A 61 -9.27 -2.97 14.54
N ARG A 62 -7.94 -3.03 14.35
CA ARG A 62 -7.29 -4.10 13.59
C ARG A 62 -7.47 -5.48 14.24
N ALA A 63 -7.41 -5.55 15.57
CA ALA A 63 -7.64 -6.80 16.29
C ALA A 63 -9.09 -7.29 16.16
N ILE A 64 -10.06 -6.37 16.09
CA ILE A 64 -11.48 -6.70 15.86
C ILE A 64 -11.67 -7.23 14.45
N ASP A 65 -11.04 -6.60 13.46
CA ASP A 65 -11.07 -7.01 12.05
C ASP A 65 -10.58 -8.46 11.86
N ASP A 66 -9.45 -8.80 12.47
CA ASP A 66 -8.89 -10.16 12.48
C ASP A 66 -9.67 -11.14 13.37
N GLY A 67 -10.49 -10.63 14.31
CA GLY A 67 -11.18 -11.44 15.30
C GLY A 67 -10.27 -11.98 16.40
N ASN A 68 -9.12 -11.35 16.62
CA ASN A 68 -8.10 -11.76 17.58
C ASN A 68 -8.47 -11.34 19.01
N ALA A 69 -9.37 -12.09 19.64
CA ALA A 69 -9.87 -11.82 21.00
C ALA A 69 -8.76 -11.63 22.04
N ARG A 70 -7.64 -12.36 21.93
CA ARG A 70 -6.50 -12.23 22.84
C ARG A 70 -5.76 -10.90 22.68
N ALA A 71 -5.62 -10.40 21.46
CA ALA A 71 -5.05 -9.08 21.23
C ALA A 71 -5.99 -7.98 21.72
N ILE A 72 -7.31 -8.15 21.51
CA ILE A 72 -8.33 -7.23 22.03
C ILE A 72 -8.23 -7.10 23.55
N GLU A 73 -8.16 -8.22 24.28
CA GLU A 73 -7.95 -8.24 25.74
C GLU A 73 -6.69 -7.47 26.15
N GLU A 74 -5.56 -7.70 25.50
CA GLU A 74 -4.30 -7.03 25.83
C GLU A 74 -4.31 -5.54 25.51
N PHE A 75 -4.90 -5.13 24.38
CA PHE A 75 -5.03 -3.72 24.05
C PHE A 75 -5.91 -2.99 25.05
N LEU A 76 -7.04 -3.57 25.44
CA LEU A 76 -7.93 -3.01 26.47
C LEU A 76 -7.23 -2.94 27.84
N ALA A 77 -6.54 -4.01 28.24
CA ALA A 77 -5.75 -4.03 29.47
C ALA A 77 -4.60 -3.00 29.44
N GLY A 78 -4.05 -2.73 28.26
CA GLY A 78 -3.02 -1.74 28.01
C GLY A 78 -3.52 -0.30 27.87
N GLY A 79 -4.84 -0.05 27.95
CA GLY A 79 -5.43 1.29 27.90
C GLY A 79 -5.94 1.75 26.54
N ALA A 80 -6.19 0.84 25.60
CA ALA A 80 -6.90 1.17 24.37
C ALA A 80 -8.34 1.63 24.66
N ASP A 81 -8.77 2.72 24.03
CA ASP A 81 -10.10 3.27 24.16
C ASP A 81 -11.03 2.70 23.07
N PRO A 82 -12.03 1.86 23.43
CA PRO A 82 -12.97 1.28 22.47
C PRO A 82 -13.92 2.32 21.85
N ASN A 83 -13.98 3.54 22.39
CA ASN A 83 -14.87 4.59 21.91
C ASN A 83 -14.21 5.54 20.91
N LEU A 84 -12.92 5.34 20.59
CA LEU A 84 -12.28 6.07 19.52
C LEU A 84 -12.98 5.76 18.20
N ARG A 85 -13.34 6.82 17.48
CA ARG A 85 -13.97 6.74 16.17
C ARG A 85 -12.91 6.64 15.09
N TRP A 86 -13.16 5.82 14.07
CA TRP A 86 -12.36 5.81 12.86
C TRP A 86 -12.30 7.25 12.31
N PRO A 87 -11.12 7.79 11.96
CA PRO A 87 -11.06 9.11 11.37
C PRO A 87 -11.86 9.13 10.07
N LYS A 88 -12.36 10.31 9.73
CA LYS A 88 -13.13 10.47 8.50
C LYS A 88 -12.29 10.02 7.31
N SER A 89 -12.76 8.98 6.63
CA SER A 89 -12.11 8.38 5.48
C SER A 89 -13.16 8.00 4.43
N ASN A 90 -12.71 7.50 3.29
CA ASN A 90 -13.56 6.93 2.25
C ASN A 90 -14.01 5.50 2.56
N LEU A 91 -13.58 4.91 3.68
CA LEU A 91 -13.95 3.56 4.08
C LEU A 91 -15.35 3.52 4.69
N ASP A 92 -16.06 2.40 4.51
CA ASP A 92 -17.40 2.18 5.04
C ASP A 92 -17.44 1.97 6.58
N CYS A 93 -16.27 1.93 7.22
CA CYS A 93 -16.09 1.98 8.68
C CYS A 93 -15.74 3.39 9.20
N SER A 94 -15.72 4.40 8.32
CA SER A 94 -15.45 5.79 8.68
C SER A 94 -16.36 6.26 9.81
N GLU A 95 -15.77 6.95 10.79
CA GLU A 95 -16.46 7.52 11.95
C GLU A 95 -17.11 6.49 12.90
N MET A 96 -16.91 5.18 12.71
CA MET A 96 -17.40 4.14 13.62
C MET A 96 -16.48 3.92 14.82
N THR A 97 -17.06 3.62 15.98
CA THR A 97 -16.35 3.08 17.16
C THR A 97 -16.02 1.59 16.99
N ALA A 98 -15.16 1.05 17.85
CA ALA A 98 -14.86 -0.38 17.87
C ALA A 98 -16.13 -1.25 18.09
N VAL A 99 -17.07 -0.79 18.92
CA VAL A 99 -18.33 -1.51 19.18
C VAL A 99 -19.27 -1.43 17.98
N GLU A 100 -19.41 -0.25 17.35
CA GLU A 100 -20.21 -0.07 16.14
C GLU A 100 -19.66 -0.95 15.00
N TYR A 101 -18.34 -1.02 14.84
CA TYR A 101 -17.67 -1.90 13.87
C TYR A 101 -17.89 -3.38 14.17
N ALA A 102 -17.66 -3.83 15.41
CA ALA A 102 -17.90 -5.22 15.80
C ALA A 102 -19.37 -5.64 15.63
N THR A 103 -20.30 -4.70 15.81
CA THR A 103 -21.74 -4.90 15.59
C THR A 103 -22.06 -5.07 14.10
N LYS A 104 -21.50 -4.21 13.24
CA LYS A 104 -21.62 -4.30 11.78
C LYS A 104 -21.11 -5.64 11.26
N GLU A 105 -19.95 -6.07 11.74
CA GLU A 105 -19.31 -7.36 11.42
C GLU A 105 -19.98 -8.57 12.10
N LYS A 106 -21.05 -8.34 12.89
CA LYS A 106 -21.82 -9.38 13.60
C LYS A 106 -20.98 -10.25 14.56
N LYS A 107 -19.89 -9.69 15.13
CA LYS A 107 -18.93 -10.40 16.00
C LYS A 107 -19.38 -10.41 17.47
N LYS A 108 -20.46 -11.13 17.79
CA LYS A 108 -21.11 -11.15 19.13
C LYS A 108 -20.16 -11.30 20.33
N LYS A 109 -19.21 -12.22 20.27
CA LYS A 109 -18.24 -12.46 21.36
C LYS A 109 -17.30 -11.27 21.59
N ILE A 110 -16.99 -10.50 20.54
CA ILE A 110 -16.15 -9.32 20.62
C ILE A 110 -16.95 -8.14 21.19
N ILE A 111 -18.25 -8.03 20.86
CA ILE A 111 -19.14 -7.03 21.45
C ILE A 111 -19.19 -7.20 22.98
N GLU A 112 -19.44 -8.42 23.46
CA GLU A 112 -19.43 -8.73 24.91
C GLU A 112 -18.08 -8.39 25.57
N LEU A 113 -16.97 -8.60 24.87
CA LEU A 113 -15.62 -8.30 25.34
C LEU A 113 -15.35 -6.79 25.43
N LEU A 114 -15.85 -6.00 24.47
CA LEU A 114 -15.72 -4.54 24.47
C LEU A 114 -16.63 -3.87 25.51
N GLU A 115 -17.84 -4.40 25.70
CA GLU A 115 -18.82 -3.88 26.67
C GLU A 115 -18.44 -4.18 28.12
N SER A 116 -17.66 -5.23 28.36
CA SER A 116 -17.15 -5.59 29.70
C SER A 116 -15.87 -4.85 30.10
N ALA A 117 -15.28 -4.05 29.20
CA ALA A 117 -14.03 -3.35 29.45
C ALA A 117 -14.25 -2.03 30.23
N PRO A 118 -13.40 -1.72 31.24
CA PRO A 118 -13.49 -0.46 31.96
C PRO A 118 -13.07 0.72 31.06
N THR A 119 -13.95 1.70 30.87
CA THR A 119 -13.70 2.89 30.05
C THR A 119 -12.65 3.83 30.67
N PRO A 120 -11.54 4.18 29.98
CA PRO A 120 -10.66 5.25 30.40
C PRO A 120 -11.28 6.63 30.12
N GLY A 121 -11.13 7.54 31.08
CA GLY A 121 -11.76 8.86 31.08
C GLY A 121 -11.32 9.78 29.93
N THR A 122 -12.28 10.60 29.49
CA THR A 122 -12.23 11.58 28.41
C THR A 122 -10.94 12.43 28.36
N SER A 123 -10.11 12.24 27.33
CA SER A 123 -9.09 13.22 26.94
C SER A 123 -9.58 14.01 25.70
N LYS A 124 -9.51 15.34 25.79
CA LYS A 124 -9.95 16.28 24.75
C LYS A 124 -9.08 16.15 23.49
N PRO A 125 -9.63 16.46 22.30
CA PRO A 125 -8.97 16.22 21.02
C PRO A 125 -7.74 17.12 20.85
N ALA A 126 -6.58 16.50 20.62
CA ALA A 126 -5.47 17.18 19.98
C ALA A 126 -5.90 17.57 18.56
N LYS A 127 -5.77 18.86 18.24
CA LYS A 127 -6.18 19.42 16.95
C LYS A 127 -5.51 18.65 15.82
N ALA A 128 -6.34 18.03 14.99
CA ALA A 128 -5.97 17.44 13.71
C ALA A 128 -5.11 18.42 12.90
N ALA A 129 -3.91 17.99 12.53
CA ALA A 129 -3.23 18.59 11.39
C ALA A 129 -4.13 18.34 10.17
N LYS A 130 -4.63 19.42 9.57
CA LYS A 130 -5.41 19.35 8.33
C LYS A 130 -4.59 18.63 7.26
N PRO A 131 -5.21 17.82 6.38
CA PRO A 131 -4.58 17.47 5.12
C PRO A 131 -4.47 18.79 4.34
N THR A 132 -3.26 19.31 4.23
CA THR A 132 -3.00 20.45 3.36
C THR A 132 -3.15 19.98 1.92
N SER A 133 -4.36 20.13 1.39
CA SER A 133 -4.58 20.33 -0.04
C SER A 133 -3.88 21.63 -0.43
N THR A 134 -2.58 21.54 -0.68
CA THR A 134 -1.88 22.46 -1.55
C THR A 134 -1.70 21.73 -2.86
N SER A 135 -2.30 22.24 -3.93
CA SER A 135 -2.00 21.86 -5.30
C SER A 135 -0.51 22.07 -5.55
N LYS A 136 0.30 21.07 -5.22
CA LYS A 136 1.73 21.06 -5.47
C LYS A 136 1.88 20.65 -6.92
N ARG A 137 2.43 21.54 -7.74
CA ARG A 137 2.68 21.26 -9.16
C ARG A 137 3.66 20.08 -9.27
N LEU A 138 3.21 18.96 -9.86
CA LEU A 138 4.06 17.78 -10.02
C LEU A 138 5.32 18.11 -10.85
N PRO A 139 6.50 17.60 -10.45
CA PRO A 139 7.72 17.72 -11.24
C PRO A 139 7.60 17.03 -12.60
N THR A 140 8.47 17.38 -13.54
CA THR A 140 8.56 16.65 -14.82
C THR A 140 9.17 15.26 -14.58
N MET A 141 8.92 14.33 -15.51
CA MET A 141 9.51 12.98 -15.42
C MET A 141 11.05 13.05 -15.34
N ALA A 142 11.66 13.88 -16.18
CA ALA A 142 13.10 14.12 -16.19
C ALA A 142 13.64 14.76 -14.90
N ALA A 143 12.88 15.70 -14.29
CA ALA A 143 13.31 16.30 -13.03
C ALA A 143 13.25 15.29 -11.87
N SER A 144 12.23 14.44 -11.86
CA SER A 144 12.05 13.40 -10.83
C SER A 144 13.16 12.36 -10.92
N TRP A 145 13.40 11.80 -12.12
CA TRP A 145 14.51 10.88 -12.35
C TRP A 145 15.86 11.49 -12.01
N LYS A 146 16.16 12.71 -12.49
CA LYS A 146 17.43 13.38 -12.16
C LYS A 146 17.64 13.51 -10.66
N ARG A 147 16.59 13.86 -9.89
CA ARG A 147 16.68 13.96 -8.44
C ARG A 147 16.88 12.60 -7.79
N LEU A 148 16.09 11.61 -8.20
CA LEU A 148 16.15 10.25 -7.69
C LEU A 148 17.52 9.62 -7.95
N SER A 149 18.00 9.61 -9.19
CA SER A 149 19.30 9.04 -9.56
C SER A 149 20.45 9.69 -8.77
N LYS A 150 20.42 11.03 -8.60
CA LYS A 150 21.42 11.73 -7.79
C LYS A 150 21.39 11.25 -6.33
N HIS A 151 20.21 11.13 -5.73
CA HIS A 151 20.10 10.67 -4.35
C HIS A 151 20.54 9.20 -4.20
N LEU A 152 20.16 8.33 -5.13
CA LEU A 152 20.57 6.92 -5.12
C LEU A 152 22.09 6.77 -5.29
N GLU A 153 22.73 7.61 -6.11
CA GLU A 153 24.19 7.64 -6.25
C GLU A 153 24.89 7.90 -4.90
N GLU A 154 24.31 8.77 -4.07
CA GLU A 154 24.88 9.17 -2.78
C GLU A 154 24.56 8.18 -1.64
N SER A 155 23.39 7.51 -1.68
CA SER A 155 22.84 6.77 -0.54
C SER A 155 22.62 5.26 -0.78
N HIS A 156 22.33 4.86 -2.01
CA HIS A 156 21.92 3.50 -2.38
C HIS A 156 22.47 3.12 -3.77
N PRO A 157 23.81 3.05 -3.93
CA PRO A 157 24.43 2.82 -5.23
C PRO A 157 23.99 1.50 -5.88
N ASP A 158 23.71 0.46 -5.08
CA ASP A 158 23.19 -0.83 -5.57
C ASP A 158 21.81 -0.65 -6.26
N MET A 159 20.93 0.18 -5.69
CA MET A 159 19.64 0.49 -6.30
C MET A 159 19.82 1.28 -7.61
N LEU A 160 20.79 2.21 -7.66
CA LEU A 160 21.10 2.91 -8.90
C LEU A 160 21.66 1.97 -9.97
N GLU A 161 22.54 1.04 -9.60
CA GLU A 161 23.11 0.03 -10.50
C GLU A 161 22.04 -0.90 -11.08
N SER A 162 20.98 -1.19 -10.30
CA SER A 162 19.84 -1.96 -10.80
C SER A 162 19.12 -1.28 -11.98
N LEU A 163 19.11 0.07 -12.05
CA LEU A 163 18.37 0.81 -13.07
C LEU A 163 19.04 0.71 -14.44
N ASN A 164 18.33 0.11 -15.39
CA ASN A 164 18.83 -0.02 -16.76
C ASN A 164 18.98 1.36 -17.44
N GLY A 165 19.75 1.38 -18.52
CA GLY A 165 19.71 2.49 -19.47
C GLY A 165 18.32 2.68 -20.09
N GLY A 166 18.10 3.85 -20.69
CA GLY A 166 16.84 4.20 -21.31
C GLY A 166 16.41 3.27 -22.45
N ALA A 167 15.11 3.03 -22.56
CA ALA A 167 14.50 2.23 -23.62
C ALA A 167 14.68 2.93 -24.97
N THR A 168 15.06 2.14 -25.97
CA THR A 168 15.15 2.62 -27.36
C THR A 168 13.76 2.85 -27.96
N GLU A 169 13.68 3.67 -29.01
CA GLU A 169 12.44 3.86 -29.77
C GLU A 169 11.89 2.55 -30.35
N ALA A 170 12.73 1.56 -30.65
CA ALA A 170 12.28 0.24 -31.08
C ALA A 170 11.57 -0.50 -29.95
N GLN A 171 12.19 -0.58 -28.77
CA GLN A 171 11.62 -1.18 -27.56
C GLN A 171 10.31 -0.51 -27.12
N LEU A 172 10.23 0.83 -27.21
CA LEU A 172 9.00 1.57 -26.89
C LEU A 172 7.88 1.34 -27.90
N ARG A 173 8.20 1.08 -29.17
CA ARG A 173 7.20 0.71 -30.19
C ARG A 173 6.64 -0.68 -29.96
N GLU A 174 7.44 -1.61 -29.44
CA GLU A 174 6.98 -2.97 -29.12
C GLU A 174 5.87 -2.95 -28.06
N LEU A 175 5.89 -2.01 -27.11
CA LEU A 175 4.81 -1.83 -26.14
C LEU A 175 3.45 -1.50 -26.78
N SER A 176 3.44 -1.06 -28.04
CA SER A 176 2.22 -0.74 -28.80
C SER A 176 1.70 -1.94 -29.61
N HIS A 177 2.04 -3.17 -29.20
CA HIS A 177 1.63 -4.42 -29.85
C HIS A 177 0.11 -4.71 -29.76
N THR A 178 -0.63 -3.94 -28.96
CA THR A 178 -2.05 -4.15 -28.66
C THR A 178 -2.88 -2.92 -29.05
N ASP A 179 -4.19 -2.92 -28.79
CA ASP A 179 -5.01 -1.71 -28.85
C ASP A 179 -4.58 -0.62 -27.83
N ILE A 180 -3.57 -0.90 -26.99
CA ILE A 180 -2.94 0.07 -26.10
C ILE A 180 -2.15 1.07 -26.93
N ARG A 181 -2.59 2.33 -26.87
CA ARG A 181 -1.80 3.48 -27.32
C ARG A 181 -0.96 4.01 -26.16
N VAL A 182 0.28 3.54 -26.07
CA VAL A 182 1.23 3.96 -25.02
C VAL A 182 1.39 5.47 -25.04
N THR A 183 1.15 6.09 -23.88
CA THR A 183 1.14 7.55 -23.71
C THR A 183 2.56 8.10 -23.68
N LYS A 184 2.69 9.42 -23.89
CA LYS A 184 3.97 10.11 -23.72
C LYS A 184 4.56 9.92 -22.32
N GLU A 185 3.74 9.86 -21.27
CA GLU A 185 4.25 9.69 -19.90
C GLU A 185 4.97 8.35 -19.70
N VAL A 186 4.41 7.24 -20.22
CA VAL A 186 5.07 5.92 -20.12
C VAL A 186 6.36 5.89 -20.94
N LYS A 187 6.36 6.52 -22.12
CA LYS A 187 7.59 6.68 -22.92
C LYS A 187 8.65 7.51 -22.20
N ASP A 188 8.27 8.63 -21.58
CA ASP A 188 9.17 9.49 -20.81
C ASP A 188 9.72 8.79 -19.56
N LEU A 189 8.96 7.88 -18.96
CA LEU A 189 9.41 7.03 -17.84
C LEU A 189 10.51 6.07 -18.32
N LEU A 190 10.20 5.25 -19.32
CA LEU A 190 11.04 4.14 -19.76
C LEU A 190 12.23 4.57 -20.63
N SER A 191 12.13 5.70 -21.33
CA SER A 191 13.26 6.27 -22.10
C SER A 191 14.40 6.80 -21.23
N GLN A 192 14.19 6.97 -19.93
CA GLN A 192 15.26 7.29 -18.99
C GLN A 192 15.84 6.04 -18.34
N HIS A 193 14.97 5.13 -17.88
CA HIS A 193 15.36 3.84 -17.34
C HIS A 193 14.41 2.74 -17.83
N ASN A 194 14.91 1.80 -18.61
CA ASN A 194 14.13 0.67 -19.12
C ASN A 194 14.01 -0.44 -18.05
N GLY A 195 13.32 -0.14 -16.95
CA GLY A 195 13.18 -1.09 -15.83
C GLY A 195 14.47 -1.32 -15.04
N GLN A 196 14.45 -2.37 -14.22
CA GLN A 196 15.56 -2.82 -13.38
C GLN A 196 16.08 -4.19 -13.81
N SER A 197 17.39 -4.42 -13.65
CA SER A 197 18.09 -5.64 -14.09
C SER A 197 18.15 -6.76 -13.05
N ASP A 198 17.94 -6.47 -11.77
CA ASP A 198 18.03 -7.42 -10.67
C ASP A 198 16.66 -7.63 -9.99
N SER A 199 16.62 -8.07 -8.72
CA SER A 199 15.37 -8.23 -7.95
C SER A 199 15.09 -7.07 -6.99
N ALA A 200 15.83 -5.96 -7.06
CA ALA A 200 15.61 -4.81 -6.21
C ALA A 200 14.28 -4.13 -6.58
N CYS A 201 13.57 -3.60 -5.59
CA CYS A 201 12.28 -2.95 -5.81
C CYS A 201 12.38 -1.44 -5.63
N LEU A 202 12.23 -0.70 -6.73
CA LEU A 202 12.25 0.76 -6.72
C LEU A 202 10.93 1.36 -6.21
N ILE A 203 9.81 0.74 -6.55
CA ILE A 203 8.47 1.26 -6.29
C ILE A 203 7.94 0.64 -5.00
N ARG A 204 7.48 1.46 -4.06
CA ARG A 204 6.84 0.99 -2.83
C ARG A 204 5.43 1.55 -2.73
N LEU A 205 4.46 0.66 -2.48
CA LEU A 205 3.06 1.06 -2.25
C LEU A 205 2.77 0.98 -0.75
N GLU A 206 2.84 2.12 -0.07
CA GLU A 206 2.70 2.20 1.40
C GLU A 206 1.35 1.68 1.92
N SER A 207 0.29 1.80 1.11
CA SER A 207 -1.04 1.31 1.46
C SER A 207 -1.05 -0.21 1.70
N LYS A 208 -0.19 -0.94 0.98
CA LYS A 208 -0.20 -2.41 0.90
C LYS A 208 1.05 -3.09 1.47
N ASP A 209 2.10 -2.33 1.82
CA ASP A 209 3.38 -2.89 2.33
C ASP A 209 4.09 -3.76 1.28
N GLU A 210 3.81 -3.49 0.01
CA GLU A 210 4.31 -4.24 -1.14
C GLU A 210 5.34 -3.42 -1.91
N GLN A 211 6.34 -4.13 -2.44
CA GLN A 211 7.43 -3.53 -3.19
C GLN A 211 7.45 -4.12 -4.59
N PHE A 212 7.60 -3.26 -5.58
CA PHE A 212 7.56 -3.62 -6.98
C PHE A 212 8.84 -3.18 -7.66
N ARG A 213 9.37 -4.11 -8.46
CA ARG A 213 10.45 -3.85 -9.39
C ARG A 213 9.89 -3.24 -10.66
N LEU A 214 10.50 -2.16 -11.14
CA LEU A 214 10.14 -1.56 -12.42
C LEU A 214 10.52 -2.52 -13.56
N LEU A 215 9.56 -2.89 -14.39
CA LEU A 215 9.76 -3.83 -15.49
C LEU A 215 10.41 -3.13 -16.70
N THR A 216 11.23 -3.89 -17.44
CA THR A 216 11.65 -3.51 -18.79
C THR A 216 10.46 -3.53 -19.75
N THR A 217 10.61 -2.92 -20.94
CA THR A 217 9.59 -3.02 -22.00
C THR A 217 9.27 -4.47 -22.39
N SER A 218 10.29 -5.33 -22.46
CA SER A 218 10.13 -6.74 -22.81
C SER A 218 9.42 -7.54 -21.71
N GLU A 219 9.74 -7.29 -20.44
CA GLU A 219 9.07 -7.95 -19.32
C GLU A 219 7.63 -7.47 -19.17
N SER A 220 7.37 -6.17 -19.36
CA SER A 220 6.02 -5.61 -19.36
C SER A 220 5.12 -6.31 -20.39
N LEU A 221 5.65 -6.60 -21.59
CA LEU A 221 4.94 -7.35 -22.62
C LEU A 221 4.80 -8.83 -22.29
N ALA A 222 5.83 -9.45 -21.71
CA ALA A 222 5.77 -10.86 -21.31
C ALA A 222 4.71 -11.08 -20.23
N GLU A 223 4.70 -10.23 -19.20
CA GLU A 223 3.72 -10.24 -18.12
C GLU A 223 2.31 -10.02 -18.68
N TRP A 224 2.13 -9.01 -19.54
CA TRP A 224 0.84 -8.74 -20.18
C TRP A 224 0.32 -9.95 -20.99
N LYS A 225 1.21 -10.66 -21.69
CA LYS A 225 0.85 -11.86 -22.47
C LYS A 225 0.38 -12.98 -21.58
N ILE A 226 1.08 -13.25 -20.48
CA ILE A 226 0.67 -14.28 -19.50
C ILE A 226 -0.76 -13.99 -19.01
N TRP A 227 -1.02 -12.76 -18.57
CA TRP A 227 -2.34 -12.37 -18.10
C TRP A 227 -3.42 -12.43 -19.18
N GLN A 228 -3.07 -12.11 -20.44
CA GLN A 228 -4.00 -12.26 -21.55
C GLN A 228 -4.30 -13.71 -21.89
N GLU A 229 -3.30 -14.57 -21.93
CA GLU A 229 -3.47 -16.01 -22.18
C GLU A 229 -4.39 -16.63 -21.13
N LEU A 230 -4.16 -16.38 -19.83
CA LEU A 230 -5.04 -16.83 -18.75
C LEU A 230 -6.49 -16.32 -18.91
N ASN A 231 -6.64 -15.06 -19.33
CA ASN A 231 -7.96 -14.48 -19.56
C ASN A 231 -8.67 -15.07 -20.79
N GLU A 232 -7.93 -15.39 -21.85
CA GLU A 232 -8.45 -16.04 -23.06
C GLU A 232 -8.79 -17.52 -22.83
N ASP A 233 -8.05 -18.18 -21.94
CA ASP A 233 -8.30 -19.56 -21.50
C ASP A 233 -9.48 -19.67 -20.51
N GLY A 234 -10.02 -18.54 -20.05
CA GLY A 234 -11.20 -18.47 -19.20
C GLY A 234 -10.93 -18.63 -17.71
N ASP A 235 -9.66 -18.55 -17.28
CA ASP A 235 -9.27 -18.75 -15.87
C ASP A 235 -9.91 -17.73 -14.90
N PHE A 236 -10.46 -16.63 -15.44
CA PHE A 236 -11.05 -15.55 -14.66
C PHE A 236 -12.57 -15.44 -14.79
N GLU A 237 -13.25 -16.33 -15.52
CA GLU A 237 -14.70 -16.22 -15.80
C GLU A 237 -15.58 -16.24 -14.54
N ASP A 238 -15.18 -17.02 -13.53
CA ASP A 238 -15.90 -17.17 -12.26
C ASP A 238 -15.37 -16.25 -11.14
N LEU A 239 -14.40 -15.38 -11.44
CA LEU A 239 -13.77 -14.52 -10.44
C LEU A 239 -14.41 -13.13 -10.41
N GLU A 240 -14.70 -12.65 -9.20
CA GLU A 240 -15.26 -11.32 -8.97
C GLU A 240 -14.17 -10.31 -8.59
N ALA A 241 -14.20 -9.14 -9.22
CA ALA A 241 -13.31 -8.03 -8.89
C ALA A 241 -13.99 -7.01 -7.97
N THR A 242 -13.23 -6.40 -7.07
CA THR A 242 -13.65 -5.22 -6.30
C THR A 242 -12.85 -4.03 -6.80
N VAL A 243 -13.50 -3.10 -7.50
CA VAL A 243 -12.79 -2.07 -8.28
C VAL A 243 -13.08 -0.65 -7.78
N ASP A 244 -12.07 0.21 -7.82
CA ASP A 244 -12.25 1.63 -7.56
C ASP A 244 -13.09 2.30 -8.65
N ALA A 245 -13.77 3.39 -8.29
CA ALA A 245 -14.51 4.19 -9.26
C ALA A 245 -13.58 4.70 -10.38
N GLY A 246 -13.92 4.39 -11.63
CA GLY A 246 -13.11 4.73 -12.80
C GLY A 246 -12.19 3.61 -13.27
N VAL A 247 -12.13 2.47 -12.57
CA VAL A 247 -11.51 1.24 -13.06
C VAL A 247 -12.58 0.35 -13.67
N ARG A 248 -12.21 -0.44 -14.70
CA ARG A 248 -13.13 -1.40 -15.31
C ARG A 248 -13.40 -2.55 -14.33
N ASP A 249 -14.67 -2.91 -14.20
CA ASP A 249 -15.13 -4.02 -13.36
C ASP A 249 -14.87 -5.37 -14.06
N CYS A 250 -13.65 -5.86 -13.93
CA CYS A 250 -13.19 -7.15 -14.46
C CYS A 250 -11.89 -7.58 -13.78
N TRP A 251 -11.60 -8.89 -13.78
CA TRP A 251 -10.36 -9.41 -13.21
C TRP A 251 -9.11 -8.96 -13.98
N TRP A 252 -9.14 -9.04 -15.30
CA TRP A 252 -8.08 -8.58 -16.19
C TRP A 252 -8.65 -7.82 -17.39
N TYR A 253 -7.89 -6.86 -17.90
CA TYR A 253 -8.26 -6.12 -19.11
C TYR A 253 -7.06 -5.91 -20.03
N ALA A 254 -7.23 -6.21 -21.32
CA ALA A 254 -6.20 -6.07 -22.35
C ALA A 254 -5.57 -4.68 -22.45
N LYS A 255 -6.20 -3.64 -21.89
CA LYS A 255 -5.72 -2.26 -21.90
C LYS A 255 -5.06 -1.83 -20.59
N TRP A 256 -4.76 -2.77 -19.70
CA TRP A 256 -3.90 -2.56 -18.53
C TRP A 256 -2.51 -3.09 -18.87
N LEU A 257 -1.49 -2.21 -18.84
CA LEU A 257 -0.10 -2.60 -19.10
C LEU A 257 0.64 -2.74 -17.77
N PRO A 258 1.16 -3.93 -17.42
CA PRO A 258 2.07 -4.07 -16.28
C PRO A 258 3.32 -3.24 -16.51
N ILE A 259 3.70 -2.42 -15.54
CA ILE A 259 4.92 -1.61 -15.55
C ILE A 259 5.83 -1.91 -14.36
N ALA A 260 5.32 -2.58 -13.33
CA ALA A 260 6.10 -3.05 -12.21
C ALA A 260 5.52 -4.36 -11.68
N SER A 261 6.37 -5.22 -11.10
CA SER A 261 5.96 -6.51 -10.52
C SER A 261 6.69 -6.77 -9.20
N ASN A 262 6.04 -7.46 -8.26
CA ASN A 262 6.69 -7.96 -7.04
C ASN A 262 7.33 -9.35 -7.23
N GLY A 263 7.23 -9.95 -8.43
CA GLY A 263 7.73 -11.29 -8.73
C GLY A 263 6.87 -12.44 -8.20
N GLY A 264 5.79 -12.13 -7.48
CA GLY A 264 4.78 -13.09 -6.99
C GLY A 264 3.52 -13.17 -7.85
N GLY A 265 3.51 -12.52 -9.02
CA GLY A 265 2.35 -12.43 -9.90
C GLY A 265 1.56 -11.12 -9.75
N ASP A 266 1.84 -10.31 -8.73
CA ASP A 266 1.17 -9.02 -8.56
C ASP A 266 1.88 -7.91 -9.35
N CYS A 267 1.06 -7.02 -9.89
CA CYS A 267 1.52 -6.00 -10.82
C CYS A 267 0.98 -4.62 -10.46
N VAL A 268 1.80 -3.61 -10.75
CA VAL A 268 1.35 -2.24 -10.94
C VAL A 268 1.15 -2.03 -12.43
N CYS A 269 -0.06 -1.64 -12.82
CA CYS A 269 -0.46 -1.50 -14.21
C CYS A 269 -0.85 -0.05 -14.55
N VAL A 270 -0.60 0.35 -15.79
CA VAL A 270 -1.13 1.59 -16.36
C VAL A 270 -2.42 1.28 -17.11
N ASP A 271 -3.50 1.95 -16.73
CA ASP A 271 -4.81 1.79 -17.36
C ASP A 271 -4.99 2.77 -18.53
N PHE A 272 -5.04 2.23 -19.76
CA PHE A 272 -5.17 3.01 -20.98
C PHE A 272 -6.62 3.19 -21.45
N SER A 273 -7.59 2.54 -20.82
CA SER A 273 -8.99 2.63 -21.21
C SER A 273 -9.90 2.46 -19.99
N PRO A 274 -9.84 3.43 -19.06
CA PRO A 274 -10.58 3.38 -17.81
C PRO A 274 -12.10 3.37 -18.02
N ALA A 275 -12.81 2.96 -16.98
CA ALA A 275 -14.26 3.08 -16.94
C ALA A 275 -14.71 4.55 -16.79
N LYS A 276 -16.03 4.77 -16.82
CA LYS A 276 -16.61 6.10 -16.64
C LYS A 276 -16.13 6.72 -15.31
N GLY A 277 -15.58 7.92 -15.40
CA GLY A 277 -15.06 8.66 -14.24
C GLY A 277 -13.56 8.45 -13.99
N GLY A 278 -12.92 7.46 -14.64
CA GLY A 278 -11.48 7.28 -14.58
C GLY A 278 -10.73 8.15 -15.58
N LYS A 279 -9.40 8.15 -15.45
CA LYS A 279 -8.49 8.99 -16.25
C LYS A 279 -7.50 8.10 -16.98
N GLN A 280 -7.39 8.29 -18.31
CA GLN A 280 -6.43 7.52 -19.10
C GLN A 280 -5.01 7.76 -18.60
N GLY A 281 -4.28 6.68 -18.36
CA GLY A 281 -2.95 6.69 -17.76
C GLY A 281 -2.93 6.70 -16.24
N GLN A 282 -4.07 6.53 -15.56
CA GLN A 282 -4.11 6.21 -14.14
C GLN A 282 -3.37 4.89 -13.87
N VAL A 283 -2.77 4.78 -12.69
CA VAL A 283 -1.97 3.63 -12.29
C VAL A 283 -2.75 2.84 -11.26
N ILE A 284 -2.90 1.54 -11.50
CA ILE A 284 -3.69 0.63 -10.67
C ILE A 284 -2.83 -0.53 -10.17
N THR A 285 -3.27 -1.19 -9.09
CA THR A 285 -2.75 -2.51 -8.70
C THR A 285 -3.62 -3.62 -9.30
N VAL A 286 -2.96 -4.69 -9.70
CA VAL A 286 -3.58 -5.95 -10.14
C VAL A 286 -2.96 -7.07 -9.33
N TRP A 287 -3.78 -7.76 -8.55
CA TRP A 287 -3.37 -8.88 -7.70
C TRP A 287 -3.75 -10.19 -8.36
N HIS A 288 -2.88 -11.19 -8.25
CA HIS A 288 -3.08 -12.50 -8.88
C HIS A 288 -4.11 -13.37 -8.15
N GLU A 289 -4.17 -13.27 -6.82
CA GLU A 289 -5.09 -14.05 -5.96
C GLU A 289 -6.27 -13.23 -5.42
N GLU A 290 -6.19 -11.90 -5.50
CA GLU A 290 -7.21 -11.00 -4.95
C GLU A 290 -7.93 -10.20 -6.06
N GLY A 291 -9.23 -10.00 -5.90
CA GLY A 291 -10.05 -9.26 -6.87
C GLY A 291 -9.88 -7.74 -6.82
N GLU A 292 -9.09 -7.20 -5.90
CA GLU A 292 -8.99 -5.75 -5.72
C GLU A 292 -8.32 -5.05 -6.92
N ARG A 293 -8.92 -3.97 -7.44
CA ARG A 293 -8.35 -3.14 -8.51
C ARG A 293 -8.40 -1.68 -8.09
N ASN A 294 -7.38 -1.23 -7.36
CA ASN A 294 -7.34 0.11 -6.79
C ASN A 294 -6.51 1.06 -7.63
N ILE A 295 -6.93 2.32 -7.73
CA ILE A 295 -6.12 3.39 -8.30
C ILE A 295 -5.11 3.82 -7.24
N VAL A 296 -3.84 3.56 -7.50
CA VAL A 296 -2.73 3.91 -6.57
C VAL A 296 -2.06 5.23 -6.95
N PHE A 297 -2.10 5.63 -8.22
CA PHE A 297 -1.69 6.98 -8.66
C PHE A 297 -2.60 7.48 -9.78
N ALA A 298 -2.89 8.78 -9.80
CA ALA A 298 -3.68 9.43 -10.85
C ALA A 298 -2.91 9.62 -12.17
N SER A 299 -1.59 9.43 -12.18
CA SER A 299 -0.79 9.25 -13.39
C SER A 299 0.59 8.63 -13.12
N VAL A 300 1.26 8.16 -14.18
CA VAL A 300 2.65 7.67 -14.12
C VAL A 300 3.61 8.76 -13.63
N ARG A 301 3.37 10.03 -14.02
CA ARG A 301 4.15 11.16 -13.50
C ARG A 301 3.99 11.34 -11.99
N GLU A 302 2.80 11.14 -11.44
CA GLU A 302 2.59 11.20 -10.00
C GLU A 302 3.30 10.03 -9.30
N MET A 303 3.17 8.81 -9.84
CA MET A 303 3.90 7.64 -9.34
C MET A 303 5.41 7.91 -9.19
N LEU A 304 6.07 8.41 -10.25
CA LEU A 304 7.51 8.68 -10.16
C LEU A 304 7.84 9.81 -9.16
N ALA A 305 6.97 10.82 -9.04
CA ALA A 305 7.16 11.89 -8.07
C ALA A 305 7.11 11.34 -6.64
N GLU A 306 6.12 10.50 -6.32
CA GLU A 306 5.98 9.86 -5.00
C GLU A 306 7.14 8.89 -4.72
N VAL A 307 7.54 8.07 -5.70
CA VAL A 307 8.75 7.23 -5.57
C VAL A 307 9.98 8.08 -5.28
N THR A 308 10.13 9.22 -5.96
CA THR A 308 11.25 10.14 -5.72
C THR A 308 11.23 10.71 -4.31
N GLU A 309 10.07 11.15 -3.81
CA GLU A 309 9.95 11.65 -2.44
C GLU A 309 10.22 10.56 -1.40
N TYR A 310 9.76 9.33 -1.65
CA TYR A 310 10.03 8.19 -0.77
C TYR A 310 11.53 8.01 -0.54
N TRP A 311 12.30 7.89 -1.62
CA TRP A 311 13.74 7.66 -1.52
C TRP A 311 14.47 8.89 -0.99
N CYS A 312 14.18 10.09 -1.51
CA CYS A 312 14.88 11.31 -1.13
C CYS A 312 14.48 11.87 0.25
N GLY A 313 13.44 11.33 0.88
CA GLY A 313 12.96 11.69 2.21
C GLY A 313 13.62 10.91 3.34
N GLN A 314 14.39 9.86 3.02
CA GLN A 314 15.13 9.05 4.00
C GLN A 314 16.51 9.63 4.35
#